data_AF-A0A965DNW4-F1
#
_entry.id   AF-A0A965DNW4-F1
#
_cell.length_a   1.000
_cell.length_b   1.000
_cell.length_c   1.000
_cell.angle_alpha   90.00
_cell.angle_beta   90.00
_cell.angle_gamma   90.00
#
_symmetry.space_group_name_H-M   'P 1'
#
loop_
_entity.id
_entity.type
_entity.pdbx_description
1 polymer ?
#
loop_
_entity_poly.entity_id
_entity_poly.type
_entity_poly.pdbx_seq_one_letter_code
_entity_poly.pdbx_strand_id
1 'polypeptide(L)'
;MKRYINLMDEKGRDAKLLFSTQPKEKKVFYVGEKGVPTQSARILKTTLRGSYEGLLTKFGNNDKIAEALVKGDPEIDVKYTGMKISGTTRLFITQELKPARRVTIHEIIRDAQGEKKMERRILENDSNILDEIPLLLGQNIKKSALYNKVVFVKKYQLHHVNGLTFEFLYDMAKELEKTQSLRIVGAGKNGKDPLVFQDGGKKYRGFLEGRTQGKKYLLILHLSNLEFKDI
;
A
#
# COMPACT_ATOMS: atom_id res chain seq x y z
N MET A 1 5.11 3.34 -15.18
CA MET A 1 4.58 4.72 -15.24
C MET A 1 5.54 5.63 -14.46
N LYS A 2 5.98 6.75 -15.04
CA LYS A 2 6.85 7.71 -14.35
C LYS A 2 6.03 8.42 -13.28
N ARG A 3 6.46 8.36 -12.02
CA ARG A 3 5.82 9.07 -10.90
C ARG A 3 6.74 10.19 -10.46
N TYR A 4 6.15 11.34 -10.16
CA TYR A 4 6.88 12.54 -9.79
C TYR A 4 6.62 12.90 -8.32
N ILE A 5 7.58 13.58 -7.71
CA ILE A 5 7.49 14.12 -6.36
C ILE A 5 8.11 15.51 -6.37
N ASN A 6 7.52 16.47 -5.67
CA ASN A 6 8.07 17.82 -5.54
C ASN A 6 8.77 17.96 -4.18
N LEU A 7 10.04 18.35 -4.16
CA LEU A 7 10.85 18.45 -2.94
C LEU A 7 11.59 19.78 -2.91
N MET A 8 11.56 20.46 -1.76
CA MET A 8 12.26 21.72 -1.51
C MET A 8 13.35 21.55 -0.46
N ASP A 9 14.54 22.10 -0.73
CA ASP A 9 15.64 22.14 0.22
C ASP A 9 15.55 23.29 1.23
N GLU A 10 16.49 23.35 2.16
CA GLU A 10 16.56 24.42 3.18
C GLU A 10 16.80 25.82 2.59
N LYS A 11 17.33 25.90 1.38
CA LYS A 11 17.62 27.16 0.69
C LYS A 11 16.40 27.68 -0.08
N GLY A 12 15.26 27.00 0.03
CA GLY A 12 14.03 27.34 -0.69
C GLY A 12 14.07 26.93 -2.16
N ARG A 13 15.03 26.12 -2.60
CA ARG A 13 15.08 25.60 -3.98
C ARG A 13 14.21 24.36 -4.05
N ASP A 14 13.22 24.39 -4.93
CA ASP A 14 12.36 23.25 -5.20
C ASP A 14 12.76 22.51 -6.48
N ALA A 15 12.43 21.22 -6.51
CA ALA A 15 12.73 20.35 -7.64
C ALA A 15 11.64 19.30 -7.82
N LYS A 16 11.15 19.19 -9.06
CA LYS A 16 10.31 18.08 -9.49
C LYS A 16 11.19 16.90 -9.88
N LEU A 17 11.07 15.82 -9.12
CA LEU A 17 11.94 14.64 -9.20
C LEU A 17 11.12 13.43 -9.63
N LEU A 18 11.80 12.42 -10.17
CA LEU A 18 11.19 11.10 -10.36
C LEU A 18 11.38 10.27 -9.10
N PHE A 19 10.39 9.44 -8.77
CA PHE A 19 10.56 8.44 -7.73
C PHE A 19 10.05 7.07 -8.19
N SER A 20 10.72 6.02 -7.74
CA SER A 20 10.38 4.65 -8.10
C SER A 20 10.58 3.70 -6.92
N THR A 21 9.80 2.61 -6.88
CA THR A 21 10.15 1.47 -6.02
C THR A 21 11.15 0.61 -6.76
N GLN A 22 12.11 0.05 -6.04
CA GLN A 22 12.89 -1.07 -6.54
C GLN A 22 12.16 -2.36 -6.14
N PRO A 23 11.40 -3.01 -7.04
CA PRO A 23 10.78 -4.28 -6.71
C PRO A 23 11.90 -5.29 -6.40
N LYS A 24 11.81 -5.96 -5.25
CA LYS A 24 12.69 -7.09 -4.99
C LYS A 24 12.32 -8.19 -5.96
N GLU A 25 13.30 -8.69 -6.71
CA GLU A 25 13.13 -9.91 -7.48
C GLU A 25 12.75 -11.06 -6.54
N LYS A 26 11.77 -11.86 -6.96
CA LYS A 26 11.44 -13.08 -6.24
C LYS A 26 12.66 -13.99 -6.31
N LYS A 27 13.21 -14.35 -5.15
CA LYS A 27 14.32 -15.32 -5.06
C LYS A 27 13.84 -16.76 -4.92
N VAL A 28 12.56 -16.94 -4.58
CA VAL A 28 11.94 -18.25 -4.34
C VAL A 28 10.73 -18.38 -5.25
N PHE A 29 10.68 -19.48 -5.99
CA PHE A 29 9.58 -19.86 -6.87
C PHE A 29 9.16 -21.28 -6.56
N TYR A 30 7.86 -21.54 -6.63
CA TYR A 30 7.32 -22.89 -6.55
C TYR A 30 7.44 -23.55 -7.92
N VAL A 31 8.02 -24.74 -7.95
CA VAL A 31 8.14 -25.57 -9.16
C VAL A 31 7.31 -26.84 -8.98
N GLY A 32 6.75 -27.34 -10.08
CA GLY A 32 6.14 -28.67 -10.08
C GLY A 32 7.19 -29.77 -10.09
N GLU A 33 6.75 -31.03 -10.04
CA GLU A 33 7.62 -32.22 -10.05
C GLU A 33 8.61 -32.24 -11.24
N LYS A 34 8.22 -31.67 -12.38
CA LYS A 34 9.06 -31.57 -13.59
C LYS A 34 10.00 -30.35 -13.61
N GLY A 35 10.15 -29.65 -12.49
CA GLY A 35 10.98 -28.43 -12.39
C GLY A 35 10.40 -27.19 -13.09
N VAL A 36 9.17 -27.27 -13.60
CA VAL A 36 8.52 -26.16 -14.30
C VAL A 36 7.91 -25.19 -13.29
N PRO A 37 8.09 -23.85 -13.44
CA PRO A 37 7.46 -22.86 -12.58
C PRO A 37 5.94 -23.01 -12.53
N THR A 38 5.40 -22.94 -11.32
CA THR A 38 3.95 -22.94 -11.09
C THR A 38 3.41 -21.52 -11.04
N GLN A 39 2.14 -21.37 -11.40
CA GLN A 39 1.42 -20.11 -11.32
C GLN A 39 0.16 -20.24 -10.49
N SER A 40 -0.14 -19.23 -9.69
CA SER A 40 -1.41 -19.15 -8.98
C SER A 40 -2.52 -18.82 -9.98
N ALA A 41 -3.59 -19.62 -9.98
CA ALA A 41 -4.80 -19.33 -10.73
C ALA A 41 -5.94 -19.09 -9.74
N ARG A 42 -6.81 -18.12 -10.06
CA ARG A 42 -8.11 -18.00 -9.39
C ARG A 42 -9.13 -18.77 -10.21
N ILE A 43 -9.89 -19.62 -9.53
CA ILE A 43 -10.90 -20.48 -10.13
C ILE A 43 -12.25 -20.13 -9.52
N LEU A 44 -13.29 -20.03 -10.34
CA LEU A 44 -14.64 -19.83 -9.88
C LEU A 44 -15.15 -21.13 -9.22
N LYS A 45 -15.42 -21.08 -7.91
CA LYS A 45 -15.98 -22.22 -7.18
C LYS A 45 -17.45 -22.46 -7.54
N THR A 46 -18.26 -21.42 -7.52
CA THR A 46 -19.69 -21.47 -7.86
C THR A 46 -20.22 -20.06 -8.13
N THR A 47 -21.45 -19.96 -8.64
CA THR A 47 -22.20 -18.71 -8.83
C THR A 47 -23.01 -18.39 -7.57
N LEU A 48 -23.68 -17.23 -7.53
CA LEU A 48 -24.56 -16.85 -6.41
C LEU A 48 -25.64 -17.90 -6.10
N ARG A 49 -26.06 -18.70 -7.09
CA ARG A 49 -27.08 -19.74 -6.90
C ARG A 49 -26.57 -20.94 -6.11
N GLY A 50 -25.29 -21.26 -6.25
CA GLY A 50 -24.65 -22.35 -5.51
C GLY A 50 -23.96 -21.87 -4.22
N SER A 51 -24.06 -20.59 -3.86
CA SER A 51 -23.65 -20.15 -2.52
C SER A 51 -24.59 -20.73 -1.47
N TYR A 52 -24.15 -20.73 -0.20
CA TYR A 52 -24.98 -21.20 0.90
C TYR A 52 -26.33 -20.48 0.96
N GLU A 53 -26.34 -19.15 0.82
CA GLU A 53 -27.54 -18.33 0.82
C GLU A 53 -28.45 -18.65 -0.38
N GLY A 54 -27.86 -18.92 -1.55
CA GLY A 54 -28.58 -19.33 -2.76
C GLY A 54 -29.25 -20.69 -2.59
N LEU A 55 -28.53 -21.65 -2.01
CA LEU A 55 -29.06 -22.98 -1.68
C LEU A 55 -30.12 -22.90 -0.58
N LEU A 56 -29.92 -22.06 0.43
CA LEU A 56 -30.91 -21.84 1.50
C LEU A 56 -32.19 -21.22 0.95
N THR A 57 -32.08 -20.27 0.01
CA THR A 57 -33.26 -19.72 -0.68
C THR A 57 -33.99 -20.80 -1.51
N LYS A 58 -33.24 -21.73 -2.11
CA LYS A 58 -33.79 -22.80 -2.96
C LYS A 58 -34.43 -23.95 -2.16
N PHE A 59 -33.80 -24.39 -1.08
CA PHE A 59 -34.19 -25.59 -0.31
C PHE A 59 -34.86 -25.27 1.03
N GLY A 60 -34.72 -24.04 1.53
CA GLY A 60 -35.44 -23.49 2.69
C GLY A 60 -34.80 -23.76 4.06
N ASN A 61 -34.14 -24.90 4.25
CA ASN A 61 -33.48 -25.23 5.52
C ASN A 61 -32.21 -26.08 5.32
N ASN A 62 -31.42 -26.21 6.39
CA ASN A 62 -30.13 -26.90 6.33
C ASN A 62 -30.24 -28.41 6.09
N ASP A 63 -31.28 -29.05 6.63
CA ASP A 63 -31.47 -30.50 6.46
C ASP A 63 -31.70 -30.86 4.98
N LYS A 64 -32.53 -30.08 4.28
CA LYS A 64 -32.78 -30.28 2.85
C LYS A 64 -31.58 -29.94 1.98
N ILE A 65 -30.77 -28.97 2.38
CA ILE A 65 -29.49 -28.69 1.71
C ILE A 65 -28.55 -29.89 1.88
N ALA A 66 -28.43 -30.43 3.09
CA ALA A 66 -27.60 -31.59 3.37
C ALA A 66 -28.05 -32.81 2.55
N GLU A 67 -29.35 -33.11 2.51
CA GLU A 67 -29.89 -34.18 1.65
C GLU A 67 -29.58 -33.95 0.17
N ALA A 68 -29.66 -32.70 -0.31
CA ALA A 68 -29.37 -32.37 -1.70
C ALA A 68 -27.88 -32.53 -2.03
N LEU A 69 -26.98 -32.16 -1.11
CA LEU A 69 -25.52 -32.36 -1.23
C LEU A 69 -25.13 -33.84 -1.15
N VAL A 70 -25.88 -34.66 -0.43
CA VAL A 70 -25.65 -36.12 -0.39
C VAL A 70 -26.12 -36.77 -1.71
N LYS A 71 -27.22 -36.29 -2.29
CA LYS A 71 -27.79 -36.83 -3.54
C LYS A 71 -27.01 -36.40 -4.79
N GLY A 72 -26.24 -35.33 -4.72
CA GLY A 72 -25.43 -34.82 -5.83
C GLY A 72 -24.80 -33.47 -5.49
N ASP A 73 -24.48 -32.66 -6.50
CA ASP A 73 -23.73 -31.42 -6.30
C ASP A 73 -24.56 -30.18 -6.69
N PRO A 74 -25.61 -29.81 -5.93
CA PRO A 74 -26.48 -28.68 -6.24
C PRO A 74 -25.77 -27.32 -6.23
N GLU A 75 -24.59 -27.23 -5.62
CA GLU A 75 -23.72 -26.06 -5.59
C GLU A 75 -22.86 -25.93 -6.86
N ILE A 76 -22.68 -27.01 -7.63
CA ILE A 76 -21.84 -26.99 -8.82
C ILE A 76 -22.66 -26.51 -10.01
N ASP A 77 -22.24 -25.38 -10.58
CA ASP A 77 -22.76 -24.91 -11.86
C ASP A 77 -21.87 -25.45 -12.96
N VAL A 78 -22.31 -26.51 -13.64
CA VAL A 78 -21.52 -27.23 -14.67
C VAL A 78 -20.99 -26.28 -15.77
N LYS A 79 -21.67 -25.15 -16.02
CA LYS A 79 -21.25 -24.18 -17.03
C LYS A 79 -20.11 -23.28 -16.55
N TYR A 80 -20.07 -22.94 -15.26
CA TYR A 80 -19.20 -21.88 -14.75
C TYR A 80 -18.18 -22.34 -13.69
N THR A 81 -18.49 -23.38 -12.91
CA THR A 81 -17.58 -23.94 -11.92
C THR A 81 -16.31 -24.45 -12.60
N GLY A 82 -15.14 -24.09 -12.05
CA GLY A 82 -13.84 -24.45 -12.63
C GLY A 82 -13.28 -23.42 -13.63
N MET A 83 -14.04 -22.40 -14.03
CA MET A 83 -13.54 -21.35 -14.90
C MET A 83 -12.40 -20.56 -14.24
N LYS A 84 -11.30 -20.35 -14.99
CA LYS A 84 -10.22 -19.46 -14.57
C LYS A 84 -10.70 -18.02 -14.68
N ILE A 85 -10.54 -17.24 -13.60
CA ILE A 85 -10.99 -15.85 -13.53
C ILE A 85 -9.82 -14.88 -13.28
N SER A 86 -9.87 -13.74 -13.95
CA SER A 86 -8.92 -12.63 -13.82
C SER A 86 -9.66 -11.30 -13.93
N GLY A 87 -9.07 -10.20 -13.47
CA GLY A 87 -9.67 -8.87 -13.60
C GLY A 87 -10.99 -8.69 -12.83
N THR A 88 -11.14 -9.36 -11.69
CA THR A 88 -12.39 -9.34 -10.90
C THR A 88 -12.56 -8.01 -10.16
N THR A 89 -13.76 -7.45 -10.20
CA THR A 89 -14.18 -6.33 -9.33
C THR A 89 -14.93 -6.86 -8.11
N ARG A 90 -14.65 -6.33 -6.93
CA ARG A 90 -15.37 -6.69 -5.70
C ARG A 90 -16.69 -5.92 -5.66
N LEU A 91 -17.79 -6.65 -5.47
CA LEU A 91 -19.12 -6.08 -5.25
C LEU A 91 -19.62 -6.46 -3.86
N PHE A 92 -20.33 -5.54 -3.21
CA PHE A 92 -21.11 -5.85 -2.01
C PHE A 92 -22.50 -6.31 -2.43
N ILE A 93 -23.00 -7.37 -1.81
CA ILE A 93 -24.33 -7.91 -2.07
C ILE A 93 -25.19 -7.78 -0.81
N THR A 94 -26.49 -7.60 -0.99
CA THR A 94 -27.47 -7.61 0.10
C THR A 94 -27.82 -9.06 0.50
N GLN A 95 -28.61 -9.22 1.56
CA GLN A 95 -29.10 -10.54 1.99
C GLN A 95 -29.93 -11.24 0.89
N GLU A 96 -30.53 -10.48 -0.01
CA GLU A 96 -31.28 -10.99 -1.17
C GLU A 96 -30.39 -11.27 -2.40
N LEU A 97 -29.07 -11.32 -2.23
CA LEU A 97 -28.09 -11.60 -3.29
C LEU A 97 -28.10 -10.59 -4.46
N LYS A 98 -28.52 -9.35 -4.19
CA LYS A 98 -28.51 -8.26 -5.18
C LYS A 98 -27.33 -7.32 -4.94
N PRO A 99 -26.74 -6.69 -5.98
CA PRO A 99 -25.70 -5.69 -5.79
C PRO A 99 -26.19 -4.53 -4.91
N ALA A 100 -25.47 -4.26 -3.83
CA ALA A 100 -25.74 -3.15 -2.94
C ALA A 100 -25.47 -1.81 -3.65
N ARG A 101 -26.35 -0.83 -3.43
CA ARG A 101 -26.21 0.54 -3.95
C ARG A 101 -26.01 1.51 -2.79
N ARG A 102 -25.30 2.62 -3.03
CA ARG A 102 -25.03 3.67 -2.02
C ARG A 102 -24.37 3.13 -0.74
N VAL A 103 -23.38 2.26 -0.91
CA VAL A 103 -22.61 1.70 0.21
C VAL A 103 -21.89 2.82 0.94
N THR A 104 -22.17 2.98 2.23
CA THR A 104 -21.42 3.88 3.12
C THR A 104 -20.50 3.03 3.98
N ILE A 105 -19.20 3.30 3.92
CA ILE A 105 -18.21 2.53 4.68
C ILE A 105 -17.87 3.29 5.97
N HIS A 106 -18.02 2.60 7.09
CA HIS A 106 -17.67 3.10 8.42
C HIS A 106 -16.41 2.40 8.94
N GLU A 107 -15.50 3.18 9.54
CA GLU A 107 -14.34 2.69 10.27
C GLU A 107 -14.73 2.51 11.74
N ILE A 108 -14.62 1.28 12.25
CA ILE A 108 -14.83 0.94 13.66
C ILE A 108 -13.46 0.79 14.33
N ILE A 109 -13.13 1.70 15.24
CA ILE A 109 -11.88 1.68 16.00
C ILE A 109 -12.15 0.93 17.30
N ARG A 110 -11.36 -0.12 17.53
CA ARG A 110 -11.39 -0.92 18.76
C ARG A 110 -10.15 -0.67 19.60
N ASP A 111 -10.25 -0.83 20.91
CA ASP A 111 -9.11 -0.81 21.82
C ASP A 111 -8.35 -2.15 21.84
N ALA A 112 -7.35 -2.26 22.73
CA ALA A 112 -6.52 -3.46 22.86
C ALA A 112 -7.31 -4.66 23.44
N GLN A 113 -8.41 -4.40 24.12
CA GLN A 113 -9.32 -5.39 24.71
C GLN A 113 -10.38 -5.84 23.69
N GLY A 114 -10.51 -5.15 22.56
CA GLY A 114 -11.45 -5.44 21.48
C GLY A 114 -12.77 -4.67 21.56
N GLU A 115 -12.92 -3.79 22.55
CA GLU A 115 -14.12 -2.99 22.77
C GLU A 115 -14.18 -1.81 21.79
N LYS A 116 -15.41 -1.48 21.36
CA LYS A 116 -15.64 -0.43 20.36
C LYS A 116 -15.43 0.94 20.97
N LYS A 117 -14.37 1.63 20.55
CA LYS A 117 -14.03 2.98 21.01
C LYS A 117 -14.69 4.07 20.18
N MET A 118 -14.78 3.88 18.86
CA MET A 118 -15.29 4.90 17.95
C MET A 118 -15.84 4.28 16.66
N GLU A 119 -16.85 4.92 16.07
CA GLU A 119 -17.30 4.66 14.70
C GLU A 119 -17.41 5.98 13.94
N ARG A 120 -16.87 6.03 12.72
CA ARG A 120 -16.94 7.20 11.85
C ARG A 120 -16.99 6.79 10.39
N ARG A 121 -17.39 7.70 9.50
CA ARG A 121 -17.15 7.51 8.05
C ARG A 121 -15.65 7.46 7.78
N ILE A 122 -15.24 6.65 6.79
CA ILE A 122 -13.85 6.63 6.35
C ILE A 122 -13.43 8.04 5.96
N LEU A 123 -12.32 8.48 6.55
CA LEU A 123 -11.65 9.70 6.13
C LEU A 123 -10.74 9.36 4.96
N GLU A 124 -11.07 9.89 3.79
CA GLU A 124 -10.19 9.81 2.63
C GLU A 124 -9.07 10.85 2.78
N ASN A 125 -7.84 10.44 2.52
CA ASN A 125 -6.70 11.34 2.53
C ASN A 125 -6.35 11.69 1.10
N ASP A 126 -6.24 12.98 0.80
CA ASP A 126 -5.81 13.44 -0.52
C ASP A 126 -4.31 13.26 -0.69
N SER A 127 -3.89 12.95 -1.92
CA SER A 127 -2.47 12.87 -2.27
C SER A 127 -1.80 14.25 -2.19
N ASN A 128 -0.68 14.34 -1.46
CA ASN A 128 0.02 15.62 -1.23
C ASN A 128 1.51 15.62 -1.63
N ILE A 129 1.94 14.61 -2.41
CA ILE A 129 3.34 14.50 -2.88
C ILE A 129 3.66 15.33 -4.13
N LEU A 130 2.62 15.81 -4.81
CA LEU A 130 2.67 16.58 -6.06
C LEU A 130 1.88 17.89 -5.96
N ASP A 131 1.59 18.29 -4.73
CA ASP A 131 0.82 19.48 -4.43
C ASP A 131 1.60 20.75 -4.83
N GLU A 132 0.90 21.89 -4.89
CA GLU A 132 1.54 23.19 -5.16
C GLU A 132 2.62 23.52 -4.12
N ILE A 133 2.41 23.05 -2.89
CA ILE A 133 3.38 23.17 -1.81
C ILE A 133 4.35 21.98 -1.91
N PRO A 134 5.65 22.22 -2.19
CA PRO A 134 6.64 21.15 -2.24
C PRO A 134 6.80 20.48 -0.87
N LEU A 135 7.25 19.23 -0.87
CA LEU A 135 7.64 18.56 0.36
C LEU A 135 8.87 19.25 0.96
N LEU A 136 8.84 19.49 2.27
CA LEU A 136 9.89 20.21 2.97
C LEU A 136 10.83 19.26 3.70
N LEU A 137 12.10 19.62 3.70
CA LEU A 137 13.11 18.97 4.53
C LEU A 137 13.06 19.52 5.95
N GLY A 138 12.86 18.62 6.91
CA GLY A 138 12.93 18.92 8.34
C GLY A 138 14.34 18.68 8.91
N GLN A 139 14.35 18.39 10.21
CA GLN A 139 15.57 18.15 10.99
C GLN A 139 16.32 16.89 10.54
N ASN A 140 17.63 16.91 10.77
CA ASN A 140 18.51 15.75 10.64
C ASN A 140 18.44 14.87 11.90
N ILE A 141 18.37 13.56 11.70
CA ILE A 141 18.38 12.55 12.77
C ILE A 141 19.53 11.57 12.49
N LYS A 142 20.39 11.33 13.48
CA LYS A 142 21.48 10.34 13.34
C LYS A 142 20.92 8.94 13.11
N LYS A 143 21.52 8.18 12.19
CA LYS A 143 21.11 6.80 11.91
C LYS A 143 21.17 5.92 13.17
N SER A 144 22.19 6.13 14.00
CA SER A 144 22.37 5.46 15.29
C SER A 144 21.31 5.79 16.34
N ALA A 145 20.51 6.84 16.16
CA ALA A 145 19.43 7.20 17.08
C ALA A 145 18.06 6.63 16.66
N LEU A 146 17.94 6.13 15.42
CA LEU A 146 16.66 5.72 14.83
C LEU A 146 16.49 4.21 14.69
N TYR A 147 17.58 3.44 14.73
CA TYR A 147 17.58 2.00 14.41
C TYR A 147 16.57 1.17 15.22
N ASN A 148 16.23 1.59 16.44
CA ASN A 148 15.29 0.94 17.34
C ASN A 148 13.97 1.70 17.54
N LYS A 149 13.73 2.82 16.84
CA LYS A 149 12.55 3.68 17.04
C LYS A 149 11.51 3.59 15.93
N VAL A 150 11.93 3.25 14.72
CA VAL A 150 11.07 3.33 13.53
C VAL A 150 11.25 2.10 12.64
N VAL A 151 10.14 1.57 12.15
CA VAL A 151 10.14 0.51 11.13
C VAL A 151 9.83 1.10 9.76
N PHE A 152 10.74 0.97 8.82
CA PHE A 152 10.51 1.39 7.43
C PHE A 152 9.72 0.34 6.66
N VAL A 153 8.49 0.69 6.28
CA VAL A 153 7.56 -0.21 5.59
C VAL A 153 7.62 -0.08 4.07
N LYS A 154 8.06 1.07 3.55
CA LYS A 154 8.22 1.33 2.11
C LYS A 154 9.47 2.15 1.85
N LYS A 155 10.04 2.00 0.65
CA LYS A 155 11.21 2.72 0.19
C LYS A 155 11.01 3.17 -1.25
N TYR A 156 11.34 4.42 -1.52
CA TYR A 156 11.38 4.97 -2.87
C TYR A 156 12.77 5.53 -3.15
N GLN A 157 13.31 5.24 -4.33
CA GLN A 157 14.52 5.90 -4.80
C GLN A 157 14.13 7.18 -5.51
N LEU A 158 14.81 8.29 -5.21
CA LEU A 158 14.66 9.55 -5.91
C LEU A 158 15.67 9.63 -7.06
N HIS A 159 15.20 10.09 -8.21
CA HIS A 159 15.96 10.20 -9.44
C HIS A 159 15.84 11.62 -10.02
N HIS A 160 16.97 12.13 -10.49
CA HIS A 160 17.04 13.36 -11.25
C HIS A 160 16.37 13.21 -12.62
N VAL A 161 15.92 14.33 -13.17
CA VAL A 161 15.33 14.42 -14.51
C VAL A 161 16.25 15.14 -15.50
N ASN A 162 17.21 15.91 -15.00
CA ASN A 162 18.17 16.72 -15.76
C ASN A 162 19.43 16.99 -14.93
N GLY A 163 20.40 17.73 -15.48
CA GLY A 163 21.65 18.07 -14.79
C GLY A 163 21.48 18.90 -13.51
N LEU A 164 20.54 19.86 -13.50
CA LEU A 164 20.28 20.70 -12.32
C LEU A 164 19.74 19.87 -11.14
N THR A 165 18.78 18.99 -11.42
CA THR A 165 18.22 18.08 -10.41
C THR A 165 19.21 16.98 -10.02
N PHE A 166 20.22 16.68 -10.86
CA PHE A 166 21.33 15.81 -10.49
C PHE A 166 22.17 16.44 -9.38
N GLU A 167 22.65 17.67 -9.59
CA GLU A 167 23.48 18.37 -8.59
C GLU A 167 22.71 18.57 -7.28
N PHE A 168 21.44 18.97 -7.37
CA PHE A 168 20.54 19.09 -6.22
C PHE A 168 20.48 17.82 -5.37
N LEU A 169 20.27 16.65 -6.00
CA LEU A 169 20.18 15.38 -5.28
C LEU A 169 21.54 14.83 -4.85
N TYR A 170 22.59 15.08 -5.62
CA TYR A 170 23.94 14.65 -5.30
C TYR A 170 24.46 15.37 -4.05
N ASP A 171 24.30 16.69 -3.98
CA ASP A 171 24.73 17.49 -2.83
C ASP A 171 24.00 17.06 -1.54
N MET A 172 22.69 16.87 -1.65
CA MET A 172 21.87 16.36 -0.54
C MET A 172 22.33 14.97 -0.10
N ALA A 173 22.59 14.07 -1.06
CA ALA A 173 23.05 12.72 -0.74
C ALA A 173 24.40 12.74 -0.02
N LYS A 174 25.32 13.59 -0.48
CA LYS A 174 26.66 13.78 0.08
C LYS A 174 26.61 14.31 1.50
N GLU A 175 25.73 15.27 1.77
CA GLU A 175 25.56 15.84 3.11
C GLU A 175 25.04 14.79 4.12
N LEU A 176 24.00 14.03 3.73
CA LEU A 176 23.40 13.01 4.59
C LEU A 176 24.36 11.84 4.86
N GLU A 177 25.16 11.48 3.87
CA GLU A 177 26.23 10.49 4.02
C GLU A 177 27.33 10.99 4.97
N LYS A 178 27.86 12.20 4.75
CA LYS A 178 28.90 12.80 5.59
C LYS A 178 28.45 12.90 7.05
N THR A 179 27.19 13.27 7.28
CA THR A 179 26.65 13.45 8.63
C THR A 179 26.15 12.16 9.27
N GLN A 180 26.15 11.02 8.55
CA GLN A 180 25.56 9.74 8.96
C GLN A 180 24.14 9.93 9.53
N SER A 181 23.34 10.74 8.83
CA SER A 181 22.01 11.13 9.26
C SER A 181 20.95 10.82 8.21
N LEU A 182 19.71 10.84 8.66
CA LEU A 182 18.50 10.81 7.87
C LEU A 182 17.83 12.15 8.02
N ARG A 183 17.17 12.62 6.97
CA ARG A 183 16.45 13.89 7.00
C ARG A 183 14.96 13.68 7.00
N ILE A 184 14.23 14.29 7.92
CA ILE A 184 12.77 14.21 7.91
C ILE A 184 12.24 14.87 6.64
N VAL A 185 11.21 14.28 6.04
CA VAL A 185 10.43 14.88 4.96
C VAL A 185 8.97 14.95 5.38
N GLY A 186 8.39 16.14 5.26
CA GLY A 186 6.97 16.36 5.54
C GLY A 186 6.31 17.22 4.48
N ALA A 187 4.99 17.12 4.41
CA ALA A 187 4.14 17.89 3.51
C ALA A 187 3.55 19.13 4.22
N GLY A 188 2.80 19.91 3.45
CA GLY A 188 2.07 21.09 3.92
C GLY A 188 2.97 22.30 4.19
N LYS A 189 2.35 23.45 4.45
CA LYS A 189 3.03 24.75 4.58
C LYS A 189 4.19 24.75 5.60
N ASN A 190 4.06 23.95 6.66
CA ASN A 190 5.04 23.87 7.74
C ASN A 190 5.94 22.62 7.66
N GLY A 191 5.77 21.75 6.66
CA GLY A 191 6.59 20.54 6.51
C GLY A 191 6.39 19.52 7.62
N LYS A 192 5.24 19.56 8.30
CA LYS A 192 4.90 18.68 9.44
C LYS A 192 3.83 17.66 9.09
N ASP A 193 3.15 17.83 7.97
CA ASP A 193 2.08 16.92 7.57
C ASP A 193 2.66 15.61 7.05
N PRO A 194 1.98 14.49 7.25
CA PRO A 194 2.42 13.22 6.72
C PRO A 194 2.27 13.16 5.20
N LEU A 195 3.08 12.31 4.58
CA LEU A 195 3.07 12.06 3.15
C LEU A 195 1.95 11.08 2.77
N VAL A 196 1.16 11.45 1.77
CA VAL A 196 0.09 10.64 1.17
C VAL A 196 0.34 10.57 -0.33
N PHE A 197 0.58 9.35 -0.83
CA PHE A 197 1.09 9.13 -2.20
C PHE A 197 0.01 8.92 -3.26
N GLN A 198 -1.24 8.72 -2.83
CA GLN A 198 -2.41 8.46 -3.66
C GLN A 198 -3.66 8.76 -2.83
N ASP A 199 -4.74 9.14 -3.48
CA ASP A 199 -6.00 9.45 -2.80
C ASP A 199 -6.56 8.23 -2.08
N GLY A 200 -7.13 8.45 -0.89
CA GLY A 200 -7.50 7.39 0.05
C GLY A 200 -6.30 6.60 0.61
N GLY A 201 -5.07 7.04 0.33
CA GLY A 201 -3.84 6.38 0.74
C GLY A 201 -3.56 6.49 2.24
N LYS A 202 -2.66 5.63 2.72
CA LYS A 202 -2.14 5.72 4.09
C LYS A 202 -1.21 6.94 4.23
N LYS A 203 -1.23 7.54 5.41
CA LYS A 203 -0.28 8.56 5.86
C LYS A 203 1.05 7.93 6.24
N TYR A 204 2.15 8.52 5.82
CA TYR A 204 3.52 8.09 6.16
C TYR A 204 4.37 9.26 6.65
N ARG A 205 5.30 8.98 7.55
CA ARG A 205 6.42 9.87 7.84
C ARG A 205 7.58 9.54 6.90
N GLY A 206 8.17 10.56 6.28
CA GLY A 206 9.26 10.43 5.34
C GLY A 206 10.63 10.65 5.97
N PHE A 207 11.62 9.86 5.55
CA PHE A 207 13.01 9.98 5.96
C PHE A 207 13.93 9.79 4.75
N LEU A 208 14.71 10.81 4.39
CA LEU A 208 15.69 10.72 3.30
C LEU A 208 17.03 10.19 3.81
N GLU A 209 17.57 9.24 3.08
CA GLU A 209 18.92 8.73 3.23
C GLU A 209 19.74 9.01 1.98
N GLY A 210 20.95 9.54 2.15
CA GLY A 210 21.92 9.75 1.08
C GLY A 210 23.14 8.83 1.17
N ARG A 211 23.66 8.45 0.00
CA ARG A 211 24.96 7.82 -0.22
C ARG A 211 25.58 8.30 -1.53
N THR A 212 26.89 8.36 -1.61
CA THR A 212 27.61 8.76 -2.82
C THR A 212 28.75 7.79 -3.16
N GLN A 213 29.07 7.68 -4.44
CA GLN A 213 30.20 6.88 -4.93
C GLN A 213 30.78 7.54 -6.18
N GLY A 214 31.91 8.23 -6.03
CA GLY A 214 32.47 9.04 -7.12
C GLY A 214 31.43 10.06 -7.59
N LYS A 215 31.13 10.08 -8.90
CA LYS A 215 30.09 10.95 -9.49
C LYS A 215 28.68 10.33 -9.48
N LYS A 216 28.41 9.38 -8.60
CA LYS A 216 27.09 8.73 -8.47
C LYS A 216 26.51 9.05 -7.11
N TYR A 217 25.18 9.13 -7.03
CA TYR A 217 24.45 9.23 -5.78
C TYR A 217 23.37 8.16 -5.68
N LEU A 218 22.95 7.90 -4.46
CA LEU A 218 21.75 7.15 -4.13
C LEU A 218 21.02 7.92 -3.04
N LEU A 219 19.78 8.34 -3.35
CA LEU A 219 18.90 9.00 -2.40
C LEU A 219 17.63 8.17 -2.23
N ILE A 220 17.38 7.71 -1.00
CA ILE A 220 16.26 6.82 -0.67
C ILE A 220 15.33 7.54 0.29
N LEU A 221 14.08 7.69 -0.10
CA LEU A 221 12.98 8.09 0.77
C LEU A 221 12.40 6.84 1.44
N HIS A 222 12.74 6.66 2.72
CA HIS A 222 12.14 5.65 3.58
C HIS A 222 10.83 6.18 4.17
N LEU A 223 9.82 5.31 4.22
CA LEU A 223 8.51 5.64 4.76
C LEU A 223 8.19 4.75 5.94
N SER A 224 7.71 5.37 7.01
CA SER A 224 7.14 4.67 8.16
C SER A 224 5.70 5.12 8.41
N ASN A 225 4.85 4.18 8.79
CA ASN A 225 3.54 4.43 9.39
C ASN A 225 3.43 3.72 10.76
N LEU A 226 4.56 3.30 11.32
CA LEU A 226 4.70 2.58 12.58
C LEU A 226 5.87 3.23 13.34
N GLU A 227 5.52 4.00 14.37
CA GLU A 227 6.50 4.48 15.34
C GLU A 227 6.33 3.62 16.59
N PHE A 228 7.43 3.08 17.10
CA PHE A 228 7.42 2.49 18.43
C PHE A 228 7.18 3.63 19.41
N LYS A 229 6.05 3.60 20.10
CA LYS A 229 5.89 4.38 21.32
C LYS A 229 6.67 3.63 22.39
N ASP A 230 7.53 4.33 23.12
CA ASP A 230 8.13 3.78 24.33
C ASP A 230 6.98 3.28 25.24
N ILE A 231 7.13 2.06 25.76
CA ILE A 231 6.19 1.44 26.70
C ILE A 231 6.33 2.13 28.05
#